data_AF-A0A1F3DHC0-F1
#
_entry.id   AF-A0A1F3DHC0-F1
#
_cell.length_a   1.000
_cell.length_b   1.000
_cell.length_c   1.000
_cell.angle_alpha   90.00
_cell.angle_beta   90.00
_cell.angle_gamma   90.00
#
_symmetry.space_group_name_H-M   'P 1'
#
loop_
_entity.id
_entity.type
_entity.pdbx_description
1 polymer ?
#
loop_
_entity_poly.entity_id
_entity_poly.type
_entity_poly.pdbx_seq_one_letter_code
_entity_poly.pdbx_strand_id
1 'polypeptide(L)'
;MKTTKFLTAFFAMFYLAFVMSVSSCKKKEKEDPPTLPPSSSFVMDFSDFKQNKSGLALQDSTTDTTLKYNFNKAFIQASFWNGILSVGLAIPVAAFLESFKHQPELGDDDWWTWTYSVNVGFKTYTASLHGKIDGQQVNWEMYLSLSGGFTDFKWFTGTSDLNGTSGQWILYEKPEVPTTLLQIDWHNNSDGTADIKYMNVAPSTSVAHGAENGGYIMYGKTNNTPFNAFYNIYYKSWNNLVEINWNRTTKNGQIKNSLANTNVLFFNDTDFHCWDNNKYNTDCQ
;
A
#
# COMPACT_ATOMS: atom_id res chain seq x y z
N MET A 1 93.64 -13.16 -4.22
CA MET A 1 92.66 -12.12 -3.82
C MET A 1 91.94 -11.68 -5.08
N LYS A 2 90.67 -12.06 -5.28
CA LYS A 2 89.44 -11.29 -4.92
C LYS A 2 89.43 -9.95 -5.71
N THR A 3 88.49 -9.63 -6.59
CA THR A 3 87.01 -9.78 -6.57
C THR A 3 86.47 -9.27 -7.94
N THR A 4 85.60 -10.01 -8.65
CA THR A 4 84.11 -9.92 -8.64
C THR A 4 83.55 -8.98 -9.73
N LYS A 5 83.05 -9.53 -10.85
CA LYS A 5 81.62 -9.66 -11.22
C LYS A 5 80.80 -8.39 -11.01
N PHE A 6 80.66 -7.58 -12.06
CA PHE A 6 79.68 -6.50 -12.14
C PHE A 6 79.28 -6.26 -13.59
N LEU A 7 78.67 -7.25 -14.27
CA LEU A 7 78.11 -7.01 -15.60
C LEU A 7 76.99 -7.99 -15.99
N THR A 8 76.05 -8.24 -15.08
CA THR A 8 74.82 -9.01 -15.37
C THR A 8 73.72 -8.60 -14.39
N ALA A 9 73.31 -7.32 -14.44
CA ALA A 9 72.22 -6.83 -13.59
C ALA A 9 71.42 -5.69 -14.26
N PHE A 10 71.35 -5.66 -15.60
CA PHE A 10 70.58 -4.62 -16.31
C PHE A 10 69.56 -5.15 -17.32
N PHE A 11 69.44 -6.47 -17.49
CA PHE A 11 68.50 -7.08 -18.46
C PHE A 11 67.44 -8.01 -17.84
N ALA A 12 67.33 -8.04 -16.51
CA ALA A 12 66.31 -8.82 -15.80
C ALA A 12 65.21 -7.95 -15.14
N MET A 13 65.21 -6.63 -15.43
CA MET A 13 64.28 -5.66 -14.83
C MET A 13 63.40 -4.97 -15.89
N PHE A 14 63.14 -5.65 -17.01
CA PHE A 14 62.22 -5.17 -18.05
C PHE A 14 61.23 -6.23 -18.55
N TYR A 15 61.27 -7.45 -18.00
CA TYR A 15 60.37 -8.56 -18.38
C TYR A 15 59.40 -8.99 -17.28
N LEU A 16 59.32 -8.22 -16.19
CA LEU A 16 58.32 -8.38 -15.12
C LEU A 16 57.41 -7.15 -15.00
N ALA A 17 57.15 -6.48 -16.13
CA ALA A 17 56.28 -5.30 -16.20
C ALA A 17 55.21 -5.42 -17.31
N PHE A 18 54.97 -6.62 -17.84
CA PHE A 18 54.04 -6.85 -18.94
C PHE A 18 53.09 -8.04 -18.69
N VAL A 19 52.60 -8.20 -17.46
CA VAL A 19 51.49 -9.11 -17.13
C VAL A 19 50.53 -8.44 -16.13
N MET A 20 50.15 -7.19 -16.39
CA MET A 20 49.01 -6.55 -15.74
C MET A 20 48.09 -5.94 -16.80
N SER A 21 47.73 -6.76 -17.78
CA SER A 21 46.62 -6.49 -18.69
C SER A 21 45.32 -6.67 -17.92
N VAL A 22 44.91 -5.59 -17.25
CA VAL A 22 43.53 -5.11 -17.13
C VAL A 22 42.42 -6.17 -17.23
N SER A 23 42.14 -6.90 -16.13
CA SER A 23 40.73 -7.18 -15.82
C SER A 23 40.13 -5.89 -15.24
N SER A 24 39.78 -4.96 -16.13
CA SER A 24 38.84 -3.91 -15.77
C SER A 24 37.48 -4.59 -15.59
N CYS A 25 37.26 -5.21 -14.44
CA CYS A 25 35.96 -5.13 -13.80
C CYS A 25 35.72 -3.63 -13.65
N LYS A 26 35.03 -3.03 -14.63
CA LYS A 26 34.32 -1.78 -14.38
C LYS A 26 33.42 -2.11 -13.20
N LYS A 27 33.83 -1.71 -11.98
CA LYS A 27 32.86 -1.55 -10.90
C LYS A 27 31.80 -0.66 -11.52
N LYS A 28 30.60 -1.19 -11.78
CA LYS A 28 29.45 -0.34 -12.08
C LYS A 28 29.52 0.76 -11.02
N GLU A 29 29.52 2.02 -11.43
CA GLU A 29 29.37 3.12 -10.48
C GLU A 29 28.23 2.73 -9.55
N LYS A 30 28.39 2.93 -8.23
CA LYS A 30 27.36 2.53 -7.28
C LYS A 30 26.10 3.31 -7.64
N GLU A 31 25.23 2.70 -8.41
CA GLU A 31 23.87 3.18 -8.60
C GLU A 31 23.21 3.13 -7.22
N ASP A 32 22.45 4.16 -6.89
CA ASP A 32 21.67 4.16 -5.67
C ASP A 32 20.37 3.37 -5.93
N PRO A 33 19.92 2.55 -4.96
CA PRO A 33 18.63 1.87 -5.11
C PRO A 33 17.48 2.88 -5.18
N PRO A 34 16.38 2.55 -5.88
CA PRO A 34 15.19 3.38 -5.86
C PRO A 34 14.65 3.48 -4.44
N THR A 35 14.16 4.66 -4.08
CA THR A 35 13.50 4.86 -2.79
C THR A 35 12.20 4.05 -2.75
N LEU A 36 12.02 3.24 -1.72
CA LEU A 36 10.77 2.52 -1.49
C LEU A 36 9.61 3.52 -1.35
N PRO A 37 8.46 3.29 -2.01
CA PRO A 37 7.26 4.10 -1.78
C PRO A 37 6.88 4.09 -0.31
N PRO A 38 6.31 5.18 0.25
CA PRO A 38 5.97 5.24 1.67
C PRO A 38 4.93 4.19 2.05
N SER A 39 4.82 3.82 3.34
CA SER A 39 3.79 2.87 3.79
C SER A 39 2.36 3.33 3.48
N SER A 40 2.12 4.65 3.43
CA SER A 40 0.85 5.25 3.02
C SER A 40 0.49 5.03 1.54
N SER A 41 1.44 4.57 0.71
CA SER A 41 1.15 4.11 -0.66
C SER A 41 0.36 2.80 -0.70
N PHE A 42 0.43 2.02 0.39
CA PHE A 42 -0.10 0.66 0.45
C PHE A 42 -1.13 0.48 1.57
N VAL A 43 -1.07 1.30 2.63
CA VAL A 43 -1.92 1.19 3.84
C VAL A 43 -2.75 2.46 4.04
N MET A 44 -4.09 2.30 3.96
CA MET A 44 -5.06 3.35 4.25
C MET A 44 -5.21 3.61 5.76
N ASP A 45 -5.39 4.88 6.14
CA ASP A 45 -5.48 5.31 7.53
C ASP A 45 -6.91 5.30 8.09
N PHE A 46 -7.26 4.25 8.84
CA PHE A 46 -8.52 4.13 9.57
C PHE A 46 -8.51 4.66 11.02
N SER A 47 -7.43 5.34 11.45
CA SER A 47 -7.21 5.68 12.86
C SER A 47 -8.28 6.57 13.49
N ASP A 48 -8.88 7.49 12.73
CA ASP A 48 -9.93 8.39 13.21
C ASP A 48 -11.26 7.66 13.54
N PHE A 49 -11.43 6.44 13.04
CA PHE A 49 -12.60 5.58 13.28
C PHE A 49 -12.24 4.34 14.11
N LYS A 50 -11.26 4.42 15.02
CA LYS A 50 -11.01 3.34 16.00
C LYS A 50 -11.92 3.51 17.23
N GLN A 51 -12.73 2.49 17.55
CA GLN A 51 -13.40 2.37 18.84
C GLN A 51 -13.01 1.05 19.52
N ASN A 52 -13.07 1.02 20.85
CA ASN A 52 -12.80 -0.19 21.66
C ASN A 52 -13.89 -1.28 21.51
N LYS A 53 -14.95 -1.03 20.73
CA LYS A 53 -16.04 -1.97 20.44
C LYS A 53 -16.01 -2.32 18.95
N SER A 54 -16.30 -3.56 18.59
CA SER A 54 -16.38 -3.96 17.19
C SER A 54 -17.54 -3.23 16.49
N GLY A 55 -17.34 -2.83 15.22
CA GLY A 55 -18.37 -2.15 14.41
C GLY A 55 -19.69 -2.91 14.31
N LEU A 56 -19.64 -4.23 14.39
CA LEU A 56 -20.79 -5.12 14.36
C LEU A 56 -21.54 -5.22 15.71
N ALA A 57 -20.92 -4.80 16.82
CA ALA A 57 -21.52 -4.83 18.16
C ALA A 57 -22.24 -3.52 18.54
N LEU A 58 -22.35 -2.54 17.64
CA LEU A 58 -23.05 -1.28 17.90
C LEU A 58 -24.57 -1.37 17.79
N GLN A 59 -25.13 -2.57 17.61
CA GLN A 59 -26.57 -2.81 17.60
C GLN A 59 -27.13 -2.99 19.03
N ASP A 60 -26.79 -2.08 19.94
CA ASP A 60 -27.39 -2.03 21.28
C ASP A 60 -28.33 -0.83 21.36
N SER A 61 -29.60 -1.05 21.67
CA SER A 61 -30.67 -0.05 21.66
C SER A 61 -30.64 0.85 22.91
N THR A 62 -29.47 1.40 23.22
CA THR A 62 -29.30 2.40 24.29
C THR A 62 -29.53 3.81 23.77
N THR A 63 -29.89 4.74 24.66
CA THR A 63 -30.05 6.17 24.34
C THR A 63 -28.80 6.78 23.69
N ASP A 64 -27.60 6.31 24.04
CA ASP A 64 -26.34 6.77 23.44
C ASP A 64 -26.21 6.36 21.96
N THR A 65 -26.73 5.20 21.58
CA THR A 65 -26.71 4.71 20.19
C THR A 65 -27.58 5.56 19.27
N THR A 66 -28.75 6.00 19.75
CA THR A 66 -29.65 6.89 18.98
C THR A 66 -29.05 8.28 18.85
N LEU A 67 -28.47 8.82 19.93
CA LEU A 67 -27.84 10.14 19.92
C LEU A 67 -26.60 10.21 19.03
N LYS A 68 -25.90 9.10 18.80
CA LYS A 68 -24.70 9.02 17.95
C LYS A 68 -24.93 8.31 16.61
N TYR A 69 -26.18 8.16 16.20
CA TYR A 69 -26.57 7.36 15.04
C TYR A 69 -25.79 7.71 13.77
N ASN A 70 -25.63 9.00 13.47
CA ASN A 70 -24.96 9.47 12.25
C ASN A 70 -23.48 9.09 12.24
N PHE A 71 -22.78 9.37 13.34
CA PHE A 71 -21.39 8.94 13.51
C PHE A 71 -21.25 7.41 13.46
N ASN A 72 -22.15 6.67 14.12
CA ASN A 72 -22.11 5.21 14.17
C ASN A 72 -22.25 4.60 12.76
N LYS A 73 -23.08 5.18 11.89
CA LYS A 73 -23.17 4.78 10.48
C LYS A 73 -21.84 4.96 9.76
N ALA A 74 -21.20 6.12 9.91
CA ALA A 74 -19.87 6.36 9.33
C ALA A 74 -18.81 5.39 9.86
N PHE A 75 -18.82 5.11 11.17
CA PHE A 75 -17.93 4.14 11.79
C PHE A 75 -18.16 2.71 11.30
N ILE A 76 -19.42 2.28 11.09
CA ILE A 76 -19.73 0.97 10.52
C ILE A 76 -19.17 0.85 9.10
N GLN A 77 -19.37 1.88 8.26
CA GLN A 77 -18.88 1.91 6.88
C GLN A 77 -17.34 1.80 6.84
N ALA A 78 -16.63 2.63 7.63
CA ALA A 78 -15.18 2.57 7.72
C ALA A 78 -14.67 1.22 8.29
N SER A 79 -15.34 0.69 9.32
CA SER A 79 -14.96 -0.58 9.96
C SER A 79 -15.16 -1.78 9.05
N PHE A 80 -16.23 -1.79 8.25
CA PHE A 80 -16.52 -2.84 7.29
C PHE A 80 -15.36 -2.97 6.28
N TRP A 81 -14.94 -1.86 5.69
CA TRP A 81 -13.82 -1.85 4.75
C TRP A 81 -12.48 -2.14 5.42
N ASN A 82 -12.21 -1.57 6.59
CA ASN A 82 -11.01 -1.90 7.34
C ASN A 82 -10.91 -3.39 7.64
N GLY A 83 -12.02 -4.06 7.99
CA GLY A 83 -12.08 -5.50 8.22
C GLY A 83 -11.76 -6.32 6.96
N ILE A 84 -12.42 -6.00 5.85
CA ILE A 84 -12.18 -6.67 4.55
C ILE A 84 -10.71 -6.54 4.13
N LEU A 85 -10.17 -5.32 4.19
CA LEU A 85 -8.80 -5.04 3.77
C LEU A 85 -7.78 -5.66 4.73
N SER A 86 -8.02 -5.61 6.05
CA SER A 86 -7.12 -6.21 7.04
C SER A 86 -6.96 -7.72 6.85
N VAL A 87 -8.04 -8.42 6.50
CA VAL A 87 -7.99 -9.87 6.24
C VAL A 87 -7.36 -10.15 4.87
N GLY A 88 -7.84 -9.49 3.81
CA GLY A 88 -7.40 -9.75 2.44
C GLY A 88 -5.96 -9.32 2.15
N LEU A 89 -5.47 -8.27 2.84
CA LEU A 89 -4.17 -7.67 2.57
C LEU A 89 -3.10 -7.96 3.62
N ALA A 90 -3.40 -8.80 4.63
CA ALA A 90 -2.45 -9.10 5.70
C ALA A 90 -1.06 -9.55 5.19
N ILE A 91 -1.05 -10.45 4.21
CA ILE A 91 0.19 -10.98 3.61
C ILE A 91 0.94 -9.91 2.81
N PRO A 92 0.37 -9.27 1.77
CA PRO A 92 1.10 -8.29 0.98
C PRO A 92 1.50 -7.04 1.80
N VAL A 93 0.68 -6.59 2.75
CA VAL A 93 1.03 -5.48 3.64
C VAL A 93 2.20 -5.83 4.53
N ALA A 94 2.18 -7.00 5.18
CA ALA A 94 3.30 -7.41 6.03
C ALA A 94 4.59 -7.54 5.23
N ALA A 95 4.53 -8.14 4.03
CA ALA A 95 5.69 -8.25 3.16
C ALA A 95 6.24 -6.87 2.76
N PHE A 96 5.38 -5.95 2.32
CA PHE A 96 5.80 -4.60 1.95
C PHE A 96 6.39 -3.82 3.12
N LEU A 97 5.76 -3.86 4.30
CA LEU A 97 6.28 -3.17 5.50
C LEU A 97 7.59 -3.76 6.01
N GLU A 98 7.81 -5.06 5.83
CA GLU A 98 9.06 -5.70 6.21
C GLU A 98 10.23 -5.26 5.31
N SER A 99 9.97 -4.92 4.02
CA SER A 99 11.02 -4.48 3.07
C SER A 99 11.85 -3.30 3.56
N PHE A 100 11.24 -2.37 4.32
CA PHE A 100 11.92 -1.19 4.88
C PHE A 100 13.04 -1.52 5.86
N LYS A 101 13.11 -2.76 6.34
CA LYS A 101 14.13 -3.23 7.29
C LYS A 101 15.32 -3.90 6.59
N HIS A 102 15.25 -4.07 5.27
CA HIS A 102 16.24 -4.79 4.48
C HIS A 102 16.89 -3.86 3.45
N GLN A 103 18.11 -4.21 3.05
CA GLN A 103 18.83 -3.48 2.01
C GLN A 103 18.75 -4.25 0.70
N PRO A 104 18.62 -3.57 -0.45
CA PRO A 104 18.58 -4.25 -1.73
C PRO A 104 19.96 -4.59 -2.26
N GLU A 105 20.00 -5.57 -3.14
CA GLU A 105 21.17 -5.91 -3.95
C GLU A 105 20.85 -5.67 -5.43
N LEU A 106 21.78 -5.07 -6.17
CA LEU A 106 21.64 -4.85 -7.61
C LEU A 106 22.02 -6.13 -8.37
N GLY A 107 21.06 -6.68 -9.12
CA GLY A 107 21.27 -7.81 -10.00
C GLY A 107 21.93 -7.44 -11.34
N ASP A 108 22.37 -8.46 -12.08
CA ASP A 108 22.94 -8.31 -13.42
C ASP A 108 21.90 -7.86 -14.48
N ASP A 109 20.61 -7.97 -14.15
CA ASP A 109 19.43 -7.60 -14.94
C ASP A 109 18.93 -6.16 -14.68
N ASP A 110 19.73 -5.39 -13.92
CA ASP A 110 19.48 -4.02 -13.47
C ASP A 110 18.21 -3.91 -12.59
N TRP A 111 17.83 -4.98 -11.89
CA TRP A 111 16.82 -4.94 -10.84
C TRP A 111 17.48 -4.87 -9.46
N TRP A 112 16.98 -3.96 -8.62
CA TRP A 112 17.25 -3.96 -7.20
C TRP A 112 16.34 -4.96 -6.51
N THR A 113 16.92 -5.88 -5.75
CA THR A 113 16.17 -6.96 -5.10
C THR A 113 16.35 -6.94 -3.60
N TRP A 114 15.24 -6.86 -2.85
CA TRP A 114 15.19 -7.07 -1.41
C TRP A 114 14.71 -8.49 -1.14
N THR A 115 15.57 -9.32 -0.54
CA THR A 115 15.22 -10.71 -0.17
C THR A 115 15.19 -10.85 1.35
N TYR A 116 14.08 -11.34 1.89
CA TYR A 116 13.91 -11.46 3.34
C TYR A 116 12.83 -12.46 3.72
N SER A 117 12.74 -12.78 5.02
CA SER A 117 11.66 -13.60 5.58
C SER A 117 10.63 -12.73 6.28
N VAL A 118 9.35 -13.02 6.09
CA VAL A 118 8.24 -12.32 6.75
C VAL A 118 7.30 -13.31 7.44
N ASN A 119 6.93 -13.02 8.68
CA ASN A 119 6.00 -13.85 9.45
C ASN A 119 4.60 -13.23 9.43
N VAL A 120 3.60 -14.01 9.00
CA VAL A 120 2.19 -13.62 9.01
C VAL A 120 1.38 -14.73 9.67
N GLY A 121 0.88 -14.46 10.88
CA GLY A 121 0.30 -15.49 11.73
C GLY A 121 1.32 -16.58 12.08
N PHE A 122 0.99 -17.84 11.80
CA PHE A 122 1.87 -18.99 12.05
C PHE A 122 2.70 -19.41 10.84
N LYS A 123 2.67 -18.63 9.74
CA LYS A 123 3.39 -18.94 8.50
C LYS A 123 4.56 -17.99 8.32
N THR A 124 5.67 -18.54 7.83
CA THR A 124 6.85 -17.78 7.41
C THR A 124 6.95 -17.85 5.89
N TYR A 125 7.02 -16.69 5.26
CA TYR A 125 7.17 -16.54 3.82
C TYR A 125 8.57 -16.05 3.50
N THR A 126 9.14 -16.51 2.39
CA THR A 126 10.31 -15.87 1.77
C THR A 126 9.79 -14.84 0.79
N ALA A 127 10.19 -13.59 0.96
CA ALA A 127 9.80 -12.46 0.14
C ALA A 127 10.96 -12.00 -0.73
N SER A 128 10.64 -11.63 -1.97
CA SER A 128 11.54 -10.99 -2.92
C SER A 128 10.82 -9.80 -3.54
N LEU A 129 11.18 -8.59 -3.11
CA LEU A 129 10.70 -7.35 -3.72
C LEU A 129 11.74 -6.90 -4.75
N HIS A 130 11.30 -6.58 -5.94
CA HIS A 130 12.12 -6.12 -7.04
C HIS A 130 11.72 -4.70 -7.42
N GLY A 131 12.71 -3.83 -7.64
CA GLY A 131 12.54 -2.46 -8.08
C GLY A 131 13.47 -2.15 -9.25
N LYS A 132 12.94 -1.61 -10.34
CA LYS A 132 13.72 -1.20 -11.51
C LYS A 132 13.37 0.21 -11.94
N ILE A 133 14.38 1.07 -12.00
CA ILE A 133 14.22 2.44 -12.49
C ILE A 133 14.02 2.40 -14.01
N ASP A 134 12.96 3.04 -14.48
CA ASP A 134 12.60 3.17 -15.89
C ASP A 134 12.20 4.63 -16.17
N GLY A 135 13.15 5.41 -16.67
CA GLY A 135 12.96 6.84 -16.90
C GLY A 135 12.67 7.62 -15.61
N GLN A 136 11.45 8.13 -15.48
CA GLN A 136 10.98 8.90 -14.31
C GLN A 136 10.11 8.07 -13.36
N GLN A 137 10.06 6.76 -13.55
CA GLN A 137 9.26 5.84 -12.74
C GLN A 137 10.13 4.69 -12.23
N VAL A 138 9.61 4.00 -11.22
CA VAL A 138 10.16 2.73 -10.74
C VAL A 138 9.09 1.67 -10.90
N ASN A 139 9.44 0.59 -11.59
CA ASN A 139 8.63 -0.61 -11.72
C ASN A 139 8.89 -1.52 -10.53
N TRP A 140 7.84 -2.02 -9.91
CA TRP A 140 7.90 -2.83 -8.70
C TRP A 140 7.24 -4.19 -8.90
N GLU A 141 7.86 -5.25 -8.37
CA GLU A 141 7.28 -6.59 -8.33
C GLU A 141 7.56 -7.27 -6.98
N MET A 142 6.53 -7.83 -6.35
CA MET A 142 6.67 -8.62 -5.13
C MET A 142 6.35 -10.07 -5.41
N TYR A 143 7.32 -10.94 -5.12
CA TYR A 143 7.17 -12.39 -5.13
C TYR A 143 7.26 -12.93 -3.72
N LEU A 144 6.35 -13.84 -3.36
CA LEU A 144 6.45 -14.61 -2.12
C LEU A 144 6.52 -16.11 -2.41
N SER A 145 7.22 -16.81 -1.54
CA SER A 145 7.33 -18.26 -1.47
C SER A 145 6.91 -18.75 -0.09
N LEU A 146 6.20 -19.87 -0.02
CA LEU A 146 5.84 -20.57 1.21
C LEU A 146 6.30 -22.02 1.08
N SER A 147 7.23 -22.45 1.94
CA SER A 147 7.74 -23.83 1.93
C SER A 147 6.60 -24.86 2.03
N GLY A 148 6.59 -25.83 1.11
CA GLY A 148 5.52 -26.83 1.01
C GLY A 148 4.16 -26.30 0.52
N GLY A 149 4.06 -25.03 0.14
CA GLY A 149 2.85 -24.39 -0.37
C GLY A 149 2.99 -23.95 -1.82
N PHE A 150 3.68 -22.83 -2.05
CA PHE A 150 3.86 -22.23 -3.38
C PHE A 150 5.23 -21.58 -3.50
N THR A 151 5.67 -21.35 -4.73
CA THR A 151 6.98 -20.77 -5.03
C THR A 151 6.80 -19.58 -5.97
N ASP A 152 7.46 -18.48 -5.61
CA ASP A 152 7.56 -17.23 -6.35
C ASP A 152 6.23 -16.77 -6.95
N PHE A 153 5.19 -16.79 -6.12
CA PHE A 153 3.91 -16.23 -6.51
C PHE A 153 4.00 -14.71 -6.47
N LYS A 154 3.69 -14.08 -7.60
CA LYS A 154 3.59 -12.63 -7.74
C LYS A 154 2.37 -12.12 -6.98
N TRP A 155 2.59 -11.54 -5.81
CA TRP A 155 1.52 -11.02 -4.96
C TRP A 155 1.06 -9.64 -5.40
N PHE A 156 1.98 -8.79 -5.83
CA PHE A 156 1.64 -7.50 -6.40
C PHE A 156 2.71 -6.97 -7.34
N THR A 157 2.29 -6.06 -8.20
CA THR A 157 3.15 -5.25 -9.05
C THR A 157 2.75 -3.79 -8.90
N GLY A 158 3.58 -2.87 -9.35
CA GLY A 158 3.21 -1.46 -9.32
C GLY A 158 4.20 -0.56 -10.02
N THR A 159 3.86 0.71 -10.00
CA THR A 159 4.72 1.81 -10.41
C THR A 159 4.73 2.88 -9.33
N SER A 160 5.84 3.59 -9.20
CA SER A 160 5.90 4.84 -8.47
C SER A 160 6.69 5.87 -9.26
N ASP A 161 6.45 7.15 -9.01
CA ASP A 161 7.43 8.17 -9.39
C ASP A 161 8.75 7.99 -8.60
N LEU A 162 9.83 8.61 -9.08
CA LEU A 162 11.15 8.57 -8.43
C LEU A 162 11.17 9.18 -7.02
N ASN A 163 10.24 10.07 -6.72
CA ASN A 163 10.17 10.78 -5.44
C ASN A 163 9.34 10.01 -4.40
N GLY A 164 8.70 8.91 -4.78
CA GLY A 164 7.76 8.18 -3.93
C GLY A 164 6.54 9.02 -3.56
N THR A 165 6.12 9.96 -4.41
CA THR A 165 4.97 10.86 -4.16
C THR A 165 3.67 10.38 -4.77
N SER A 166 3.71 9.57 -5.83
CA SER A 166 2.53 9.00 -6.46
C SER A 166 2.85 7.66 -7.09
N GLY A 167 1.81 6.86 -7.32
CA GLY A 167 1.97 5.57 -7.97
C GLY A 167 0.71 4.73 -7.96
N GLN A 168 0.89 3.49 -8.39
CA GLN A 168 -0.15 2.48 -8.46
C GLN A 168 0.37 1.12 -8.04
N TRP A 169 -0.45 0.33 -7.36
CA TRP A 169 -0.25 -1.09 -7.12
C TRP A 169 -1.38 -1.91 -7.73
N ILE A 170 -1.06 -3.08 -8.27
CA ILE A 170 -2.00 -4.12 -8.69
C ILE A 170 -1.67 -5.38 -7.89
N LEU A 171 -2.65 -5.85 -7.12
CA LEU A 171 -2.54 -7.02 -6.27
C LEU A 171 -3.28 -8.20 -6.90
N TYR A 172 -2.69 -9.38 -6.74
CA TYR A 172 -3.26 -10.65 -7.17
C TYR A 172 -3.91 -11.36 -5.97
N GLU A 173 -4.99 -12.12 -6.21
CA GLU A 173 -5.82 -12.68 -5.14
C GLU A 173 -5.06 -13.69 -4.27
N LYS A 174 -4.57 -14.78 -4.87
CA LYS A 174 -3.82 -15.84 -4.17
C LYS A 174 -3.18 -16.81 -5.17
N PRO A 175 -2.22 -17.65 -4.74
CA PRO A 175 -1.55 -18.61 -5.63
C PRO A 175 -2.51 -19.53 -6.40
N GLU A 176 -3.60 -19.98 -5.78
CA GLU A 176 -4.58 -20.88 -6.40
C GLU A 176 -5.52 -20.16 -7.39
N VAL A 177 -5.63 -18.83 -7.28
CA VAL A 177 -6.48 -17.97 -8.11
C VAL A 177 -5.67 -16.72 -8.48
N PRO A 178 -4.73 -16.81 -9.45
CA PRO A 178 -3.75 -15.77 -9.74
C PRO A 178 -4.34 -14.63 -10.59
N THR A 179 -5.58 -14.22 -10.31
CA THR A 179 -6.23 -13.09 -10.99
C THR A 179 -5.97 -11.79 -10.23
N THR A 180 -6.00 -10.66 -10.94
CA THR A 180 -6.02 -9.34 -10.30
C THR A 180 -7.23 -9.24 -9.37
N LEU A 181 -7.04 -8.61 -8.22
CA LEU A 181 -8.08 -8.44 -7.20
C LEU A 181 -8.27 -6.97 -6.89
N LEU A 182 -7.17 -6.26 -6.63
CA LEU A 182 -7.20 -4.91 -6.10
C LEU A 182 -6.21 -4.02 -6.83
N GLN A 183 -6.68 -2.84 -7.21
CA GLN A 183 -5.83 -1.73 -7.61
C GLN A 183 -5.76 -0.72 -6.47
N ILE A 184 -4.56 -0.23 -6.19
CA ILE A 184 -4.29 0.83 -5.22
C ILE A 184 -3.72 2.02 -6.01
N ASP A 185 -4.43 3.14 -6.07
CA ASP A 185 -3.89 4.40 -6.59
C ASP A 185 -3.60 5.33 -5.41
N TRP A 186 -2.47 6.03 -5.40
CA TRP A 186 -2.10 6.86 -4.25
C TRP A 186 -1.31 8.11 -4.66
N HIS A 187 -1.47 9.18 -3.89
CA HIS A 187 -0.80 10.47 -4.07
C HIS A 187 -0.47 11.10 -2.71
N ASN A 188 0.72 11.69 -2.61
CA ASN A 188 1.19 12.51 -1.50
C ASN A 188 1.66 13.85 -2.07
N ASN A 189 0.94 14.92 -1.74
CA ASN A 189 1.25 16.26 -2.23
C ASN A 189 2.16 17.00 -1.24
N SER A 190 2.93 17.94 -1.77
CA SER A 190 3.88 18.75 -0.98
C SER A 190 3.20 19.68 0.04
N ASP A 191 1.91 19.97 -0.13
CA ASP A 191 1.10 20.80 0.78
C ASP A 191 0.49 20.00 1.96
N GLY A 192 0.89 18.72 2.11
CA GLY A 192 0.42 17.83 3.16
C GLY A 192 -0.90 17.11 2.86
N THR A 193 -1.56 17.42 1.74
CA THR A 193 -2.70 16.64 1.25
C THR A 193 -2.22 15.30 0.68
N ALA A 194 -3.08 14.28 0.75
CA ALA A 194 -2.77 12.95 0.26
C ALA A 194 -4.05 12.16 0.06
N ASP A 195 -4.05 11.20 -0.86
CA ASP A 195 -5.14 10.27 -1.06
C ASP A 195 -4.65 8.87 -1.41
N ILE A 196 -5.49 7.89 -1.10
CA ILE A 196 -5.31 6.49 -1.46
C ILE A 196 -6.67 5.89 -1.80
N LYS A 197 -6.73 5.18 -2.93
CA LYS A 197 -7.94 4.54 -3.44
C LYS A 197 -7.69 3.05 -3.66
N TYR A 198 -8.50 2.23 -2.99
CA TYR A 198 -8.58 0.79 -3.22
C TYR A 198 -9.77 0.50 -4.11
N MET A 199 -9.53 -0.05 -5.30
CA MET A 199 -10.57 -0.43 -6.26
C MET A 199 -10.54 -1.93 -6.52
N ASN A 200 -11.70 -2.56 -6.44
CA ASN A 200 -11.85 -3.95 -6.87
C ASN A 200 -11.75 -4.02 -8.40
N VAL A 201 -10.74 -4.74 -8.88
CA VAL A 201 -10.47 -4.99 -10.30
C VAL A 201 -10.51 -6.49 -10.63
N ALA A 202 -11.16 -7.29 -9.77
CA ALA A 202 -11.38 -8.70 -10.02
C ALA A 202 -12.19 -8.91 -11.29
N PRO A 203 -11.85 -9.88 -12.15
CA PRO A 203 -12.63 -10.17 -13.34
C PRO A 203 -14.11 -10.35 -13.02
N SER A 204 -15.01 -9.91 -13.90
CA SER A 204 -16.46 -10.09 -13.70
C SER A 204 -16.88 -11.56 -13.62
N THR A 205 -16.02 -12.48 -14.10
CA THR A 205 -16.17 -13.93 -13.97
C THR A 205 -15.77 -14.48 -12.60
N SER A 206 -15.13 -13.68 -11.73
CA SER A 206 -14.83 -14.06 -10.35
C SER A 206 -16.12 -14.22 -9.56
N VAL A 207 -16.39 -15.42 -9.06
CA VAL A 207 -17.58 -15.71 -8.26
C VAL A 207 -17.57 -14.95 -6.93
N ALA A 208 -16.39 -14.77 -6.32
CA ALA A 208 -16.26 -14.14 -5.01
C ALA A 208 -16.25 -12.61 -5.07
N HIS A 209 -15.68 -12.04 -6.14
CA HIS A 209 -15.35 -10.61 -6.18
C HIS A 209 -15.88 -9.87 -7.42
N GLY A 210 -16.29 -10.59 -8.46
CA GLY A 210 -16.65 -10.01 -9.76
C GLY A 210 -17.88 -9.10 -9.72
N ALA A 211 -18.84 -9.37 -8.83
CA ALA A 211 -20.03 -8.52 -8.63
C ALA A 211 -19.67 -7.10 -8.16
N GLU A 212 -18.54 -6.95 -7.46
CA GLU A 212 -18.06 -5.68 -6.95
C GLU A 212 -16.96 -5.05 -7.83
N ASN A 213 -16.75 -5.53 -9.07
CA ASN A 213 -15.77 -4.93 -9.99
C ASN A 213 -16.09 -3.44 -10.25
N GLY A 214 -15.13 -2.57 -9.94
CA GLY A 214 -15.25 -1.12 -10.00
C GLY A 214 -15.76 -0.48 -8.70
N GLY A 215 -16.18 -1.28 -7.71
CA GLY A 215 -16.41 -0.82 -6.34
C GLY A 215 -15.09 -0.37 -5.71
N TYR A 216 -15.15 0.63 -4.82
CA TYR A 216 -13.94 1.19 -4.23
C TYR A 216 -14.17 1.81 -2.84
N ILE A 217 -13.07 1.96 -2.10
CA ILE A 217 -12.95 2.91 -1.00
C ILE A 217 -11.78 3.85 -1.29
N MET A 218 -12.00 5.15 -1.12
CA MET A 218 -10.99 6.18 -1.24
C MET A 218 -10.92 6.95 0.07
N TYR A 219 -9.72 7.15 0.58
CA TYR A 219 -9.43 8.02 1.71
C TYR A 219 -8.62 9.22 1.23
N GLY A 220 -8.85 10.39 1.80
CA GLY A 220 -7.96 11.51 1.56
C GLY A 220 -7.90 12.50 2.72
N LYS A 221 -6.76 13.17 2.83
CA LYS A 221 -6.53 14.38 3.64
C LYS A 221 -6.54 15.58 2.71
N THR A 222 -7.30 16.60 3.08
CA THR A 222 -7.47 17.83 2.29
C THR A 222 -7.22 19.05 3.16
N ASN A 223 -7.03 20.20 2.52
CA ASN A 223 -6.98 21.50 3.21
C ASN A 223 -8.36 22.21 3.19
N ASN A 224 -9.44 21.45 2.94
CA ASN A 224 -10.78 22.02 2.83
C ASN A 224 -11.34 22.39 4.23
N THR A 225 -12.26 23.34 4.23
CA THR A 225 -13.03 23.75 5.42
C THR A 225 -14.51 23.52 5.19
N PRO A 226 -15.28 23.02 6.17
CA PRO A 226 -14.85 22.71 7.54
C PRO A 226 -14.16 21.34 7.71
N PHE A 227 -14.13 20.49 6.67
CA PHE A 227 -13.64 19.12 6.74
C PHE A 227 -12.31 18.93 6.01
N ASN A 228 -11.33 18.35 6.70
CA ASN A 228 -9.97 18.14 6.19
C ASN A 228 -9.62 16.65 5.97
N ALA A 229 -10.64 15.78 6.03
CA ALA A 229 -10.52 14.38 5.67
C ALA A 229 -11.84 13.80 5.16
N PHE A 230 -11.74 12.77 4.31
CA PHE A 230 -12.90 12.10 3.76
C PHE A 230 -12.69 10.60 3.51
N TYR A 231 -13.81 9.88 3.44
CA TYR A 231 -13.94 8.60 2.77
C TYR A 231 -15.02 8.70 1.69
N ASN A 232 -14.69 8.21 0.50
CA ASN A 232 -15.67 7.94 -0.55
C ASN A 232 -15.71 6.43 -0.80
N ILE A 233 -16.85 5.82 -0.53
CA ILE A 233 -17.05 4.37 -0.63
C ILE A 233 -18.12 4.11 -1.67
N TYR A 234 -17.75 3.49 -2.78
CA TYR A 234 -18.69 3.11 -3.82
C TYR A 234 -18.94 1.61 -3.80
N TYR A 235 -20.18 1.23 -3.50
CA TYR A 235 -20.67 -0.14 -3.58
C TYR A 235 -21.24 -0.38 -4.96
N LYS A 236 -20.58 -1.22 -5.75
CA LYS A 236 -20.95 -1.44 -7.15
C LYS A 236 -22.29 -2.15 -7.26
N SER A 237 -22.52 -3.20 -6.47
CA SER A 237 -23.77 -3.99 -6.57
C SER A 237 -25.02 -3.18 -6.21
N TRP A 238 -24.88 -2.15 -5.37
CA TRP A 238 -25.99 -1.26 -5.00
C TRP A 238 -26.00 0.05 -5.77
N ASN A 239 -25.00 0.28 -6.63
CA ASN A 239 -24.78 1.55 -7.31
C ASN A 239 -24.85 2.76 -6.35
N ASN A 240 -24.25 2.62 -5.17
CA ASN A 240 -24.42 3.58 -4.09
C ASN A 240 -23.06 4.11 -3.63
N LEU A 241 -22.90 5.43 -3.66
CA LEU A 241 -21.73 6.14 -3.12
C LEU A 241 -22.06 6.64 -1.72
N VAL A 242 -21.28 6.22 -0.74
CA VAL A 242 -21.27 6.78 0.61
C VAL A 242 -20.13 7.79 0.71
N GLU A 243 -20.48 9.01 1.10
CA GLU A 243 -19.53 10.10 1.32
C GLU A 243 -19.47 10.40 2.81
N ILE A 244 -18.28 10.31 3.41
CA ILE A 244 -18.02 10.60 4.81
C ILE A 244 -16.99 11.72 4.85
N ASN A 245 -17.30 12.85 5.46
CA ASN A 245 -16.36 13.97 5.62
C ASN A 245 -16.24 14.32 7.09
N TRP A 246 -15.03 14.58 7.59
CA TRP A 246 -14.84 15.00 8.97
C TRP A 246 -13.65 15.94 9.13
N ASN A 247 -13.64 16.62 10.26
CA ASN A 247 -12.47 17.36 10.70
C ASN A 247 -11.67 16.48 11.67
N ARG A 248 -10.41 16.20 11.32
CA ARG A 248 -9.51 15.38 12.13
C ARG A 248 -9.16 16.01 13.48
N THR A 249 -9.32 17.32 13.63
CA THR A 249 -9.03 18.06 14.87
C THR A 249 -10.29 18.23 15.72
N THR A 250 -11.34 18.85 15.17
CA THR A 250 -12.57 19.16 15.90
C THR A 250 -13.56 17.99 15.96
N LYS A 251 -13.32 16.91 15.21
CA LYS A 251 -14.07 15.65 15.19
C LYS A 251 -15.52 15.71 14.72
N ASN A 252 -16.07 16.90 14.44
CA ASN A 252 -17.34 17.03 13.74
C ASN A 252 -17.24 16.48 12.31
N GLY A 253 -18.35 16.00 11.78
CA GLY A 253 -18.40 15.41 10.45
C GLY A 253 -19.81 15.17 9.94
N GLN A 254 -19.88 14.58 8.76
CA GLN A 254 -21.11 14.29 8.05
C GLN A 254 -20.99 13.03 7.22
N ILE A 255 -22.12 12.37 7.00
CA ILE A 255 -22.27 11.20 6.14
C ILE A 255 -23.51 11.35 5.27
N LYS A 256 -23.45 10.89 4.02
CA LYS A 256 -24.62 10.64 3.17
C LYS A 256 -24.40 9.43 2.28
N ASN A 257 -25.48 8.95 1.67
CA ASN A 257 -25.45 7.99 0.56
C ASN A 257 -26.13 8.61 -0.67
N SER A 258 -25.66 8.27 -1.87
CA SER A 258 -26.16 8.84 -3.13
C SER A 258 -27.53 8.33 -3.53
N LEU A 259 -27.99 7.23 -2.94
CA LEU A 259 -29.31 6.64 -3.19
C LEU A 259 -30.02 6.32 -1.88
N ALA A 260 -31.26 6.78 -1.72
CA ALA A 260 -32.15 6.37 -0.66
C ALA A 260 -32.28 4.84 -0.65
N ASN A 261 -31.92 4.20 0.46
CA ASN A 261 -31.88 2.75 0.55
C ASN A 261 -32.41 2.28 1.92
N THR A 262 -33.26 1.25 1.91
CA THR A 262 -33.86 0.68 3.13
C THR A 262 -32.94 -0.29 3.87
N ASN A 263 -31.78 -0.60 3.30
CA ASN A 263 -30.76 -1.41 3.95
C ASN A 263 -30.22 -0.69 5.19
N VAL A 264 -30.06 -1.45 6.27
CA VAL A 264 -29.56 -0.96 7.56
C VAL A 264 -28.16 -0.33 7.50
N LEU A 265 -27.41 -0.51 6.41
CA LEU A 265 -26.12 0.14 6.19
C LEU A 265 -26.24 1.61 5.73
N PHE A 266 -27.40 2.01 5.19
CA PHE A 266 -27.60 3.31 4.55
C PHE A 266 -28.69 4.12 5.24
N PHE A 267 -28.85 5.38 4.81
CA PHE A 267 -30.00 6.20 5.10
C PHE A 267 -31.06 5.99 4.02
N ASN A 268 -32.32 6.22 4.40
CA ASN A 268 -33.47 6.14 3.51
C ASN A 268 -33.71 7.44 2.72
N ASP A 269 -32.73 8.35 2.73
CA ASP A 269 -32.68 9.61 1.99
C ASP A 269 -31.27 9.78 1.37
N THR A 270 -31.04 10.94 0.77
CA THR A 270 -29.76 11.32 0.13
C THR A 270 -29.12 12.55 0.77
N ASP A 271 -29.62 12.98 1.92
CA ASP A 271 -29.20 14.20 2.58
C ASP A 271 -27.96 13.94 3.44
N PHE A 272 -27.25 15.00 3.79
CA PHE A 272 -26.17 14.89 4.78
C PHE A 272 -26.75 14.74 6.19
N HIS A 273 -26.16 13.82 6.93
CA HIS A 273 -26.45 13.57 8.34
C HIS A 273 -25.19 13.90 9.14
N CYS A 274 -25.28 14.89 10.03
CA CYS A 274 -24.12 15.48 10.69
C CYS A 274 -23.96 15.06 12.16
N TRP A 275 -22.74 15.18 12.67
CA TRP A 275 -22.42 15.00 14.09
C TRP A 275 -21.44 16.06 14.61
N ASP A 276 -21.51 16.35 15.90
CA ASP A 276 -20.67 17.32 16.60
C ASP A 276 -19.33 16.72 17.10
N ASN A 277 -18.54 17.48 17.86
CA ASN A 277 -17.26 17.02 18.42
C ASN A 277 -17.40 15.84 19.42
N ASN A 278 -18.57 15.67 20.03
CA ASN A 278 -18.91 14.57 20.93
C ASN A 278 -19.52 13.37 20.19
N LYS A 279 -19.61 13.46 18.86
CA LYS A 279 -20.23 12.47 17.95
C LYS A 279 -21.75 12.41 18.06
N TYR A 280 -22.37 13.38 18.73
CA TYR A 280 -23.82 13.46 18.81
C TYR A 280 -24.39 14.04 17.52
N ASN A 281 -25.53 13.53 17.10
CA ASN A 281 -26.26 14.02 15.95
C ASN A 281 -26.55 15.52 16.14
N THR A 282 -26.30 16.29 15.09
CA THR A 282 -26.57 17.73 15.04
C THR A 282 -27.07 18.09 13.64
N ASP A 283 -27.70 19.26 13.53
CA ASP A 283 -28.02 19.84 12.22
C ASP A 283 -26.74 20.08 11.41
N CYS A 284 -26.85 19.86 10.11
CA CYS A 284 -25.78 20.19 9.17
C CYS A 284 -25.67 21.70 8.98
N GLN A 285 -24.44 22.18 8.84
CA GLN A 285 -24.12 23.60 8.60
C GLN A 285 -24.02 23.89 7.10
#